data_AF-A0A6P0UST2-F1
#
_entry.id   AF-A0A6P0UST2-F1
#
_cell.length_a   1.000
_cell.length_b   1.000
_cell.length_c   1.000
_cell.angle_alpha   90.00
_cell.angle_beta   90.00
_cell.angle_gamma   90.00
#
_symmetry.space_group_name_H-M   'P 1'
#
loop_
_entity.id
_entity.type
_entity.pdbx_description
1 polymer ?
#
loop_
_entity_poly.entity_id
_entity_poly.type
_entity_poly.pdbx_seq_one_letter_code
_entity_poly.pdbx_strand_id
1 'polypeptide(L)' 'MKPSKVDIIKFLAVMIVFLIGMVIMLINKIDNTWLWIGYITVWWWAELVIAKNFHLKLWGWVLILAVILIIDALVIFFFG' A
#
# COMPACT_ATOMS: atom_id res chain seq x y z
N MET A 1 14.61 -12.75 -13.75
CA MET A 1 14.54 -13.90 -12.82
C MET A 1 13.09 -14.10 -12.38
N LYS A 2 12.60 -15.34 -12.26
CA LYS A 2 11.28 -15.58 -11.64
C LYS A 2 11.38 -15.19 -10.16
N PRO A 3 10.43 -14.42 -9.62
CA PRO A 3 10.45 -14.06 -8.20
C PRO A 3 10.38 -15.32 -7.35
N SER A 4 11.18 -15.39 -6.29
CA SER A 4 11.13 -16.51 -5.37
C SER A 4 9.84 -16.44 -4.54
N LYS A 5 9.34 -17.58 -4.06
CA LYS A 5 8.16 -17.61 -3.16
C LYS A 5 8.37 -16.74 -1.92
N VAL A 6 9.61 -16.58 -1.46
CA VAL A 6 9.96 -15.77 -0.28
C VAL A 6 9.79 -14.27 -0.56
N ASP A 7 10.12 -13.81 -1.77
CA ASP A 7 9.97 -12.40 -2.15
C ASP A 7 8.50 -12.00 -2.28
N ILE A 8 7.66 -12.92 -2.78
CA ILE A 8 6.20 -12.75 -2.82
C ILE A 8 5.64 -12.60 -1.39
N ILE A 9 6.08 -13.44 -0.46
CA ILE A 9 5.60 -13.40 0.94
C ILE A 9 6.02 -12.09 1.61
N LYS A 10 7.27 -11.64 1.42
CA LYS A 10 7.76 -10.36 1.97
C LYS A 10 6.96 -9.18 1.41
N PHE A 11 6.70 -9.18 0.11
CA PHE A 11 5.85 -8.17 -0.53
C PHE A 11 4.44 -8.18 0.05
N LEU A 12 3.82 -9.36 0.16
CA LEU A 12 2.48 -9.51 0.73
C LEU A 12 2.41 -9.00 2.18
N ALA A 13 3.43 -9.30 2.99
CA ALA A 13 3.51 -8.84 4.37
C ALA A 13 3.57 -7.31 4.45
N VAL A 14 4.36 -6.65 3.60
CA VAL A 14 4.41 -5.18 3.55
C VAL A 14 3.11 -4.57 3.06
N MET A 15 2.45 -5.19 2.07
CA MET A 15 1.13 -4.76 1.62
C MET A 15 0.09 -4.86 2.75
N ILE A 16 0.06 -5.96 3.50
CA ILE A 16 -0.87 -6.12 4.63
C ILE A 16 -0.63 -5.05 5.69
N VAL A 17 0.62 -4.82 6.09
CA VAL A 17 0.97 -3.78 7.08
C VAL A 17 0.56 -2.39 6.59
N PHE A 18 0.75 -2.12 5.30
CA PHE A 18 0.32 -0.87 4.67
C PHE A 18 -1.19 -0.68 4.72
N LEU A 19 -1.96 -1.71 4.36
CA LEU A 19 -3.42 -1.64 4.39
C LEU A 19 -3.96 -1.43 5.81
N ILE A 20 -3.34 -2.06 6.81
CA ILE A 20 -3.73 -1.85 8.21
C ILE A 20 -3.50 -0.40 8.63
N GLY A 21 -2.34 0.19 8.30
CA GLY A 21 -2.07 1.59 8.65
C GLY A 21 -3.00 2.58 7.93
N MET A 22 -3.31 2.34 6.66
CA MET A 22 -4.34 3.09 5.91
C MET A 22 -5.69 3.08 6.63
N VAL A 23 -6.18 1.90 6.99
CA VAL A 23 -7.47 1.74 7.67
C VAL A 23 -7.47 2.44 9.02
N ILE A 24 -6.39 2.33 9.80
CA ILE A 24 -6.27 3.04 11.08
C ILE A 24 -6.33 4.55 10.88
N MET A 25 -5.61 5.10 9.89
CA MET A 25 -5.63 6.54 9.60
C MET A 25 -7.02 7.03 9.18
N LEU A 26 -7.73 6.25 8.36
CA LEU A 26 -9.09 6.56 7.91
C LEU A 26 -10.11 6.49 9.05
N ILE A 27 -10.06 5.46 9.90
CA ILE A 27 -10.95 5.33 11.08
C ILE A 27 -10.76 6.50 12.04
N ASN A 28 -9.51 6.95 12.23
CA ASN A 28 -9.19 8.09 13.08
C ASN A 28 -9.48 9.45 12.40
N LYS A 29 -10.06 9.45 11.19
CA LYS A 29 -10.36 10.66 10.41
C LYS A 29 -9.17 11.61 10.30
N ILE A 30 -7.98 11.03 10.07
CA ILE A 30 -6.76 11.82 9.89
C ILE A 30 -6.81 12.43 8.49
N ASP A 31 -7.30 13.66 8.39
CA ASP A 31 -7.40 14.39 7.11
C ASP A 31 -6.12 15.16 6.75
N ASN A 32 -5.08 15.08 7.60
CA ASN A 32 -3.82 15.79 7.37
C ASN A 32 -3.07 15.19 6.17
N THR A 33 -3.12 15.90 5.04
CA THR A 33 -2.49 15.50 3.79
C THR A 33 -0.99 15.23 3.91
N TRP A 34 -0.27 15.92 4.81
CA TRP A 34 1.17 15.70 5.02
C TRP A 34 1.48 14.37 5.67
N LEU A 35 0.63 13.91 6.60
CA LEU A 35 0.77 12.58 7.20
C LEU A 35 0.51 11.49 6.15
N TRP A 36 -0.48 11.70 5.28
CA TRP A 36 -0.75 10.81 4.15
C TRP A 36 0.42 10.74 3.16
N ILE A 37 0.96 11.89 2.75
CA ILE A 37 2.11 11.94 1.85
C ILE A 37 3.32 11.25 2.50
N GLY A 38 3.60 11.53 3.77
CA GLY A 38 4.69 10.88 4.50
C GLY A 38 4.52 9.36 4.58
N TYR A 39 3.31 8.92 4.91
CA TYR A 39 2.95 7.51 5.00
C TYR A 39 3.11 6.78 3.66
N ILE A 40 2.54 7.33 2.59
CA ILE A 40 2.65 6.79 1.23
C ILE A 40 4.11 6.78 0.77
N THR A 41 4.90 7.81 1.11
CA THR A 41 6.32 7.89 0.73
C THR A 41 7.16 6.83 1.43
N VAL A 42 6.95 6.62 2.73
CA VAL A 42 7.64 5.56 3.50
C VAL A 42 7.29 4.18 2.95
N TRP A 43 6.02 3.97 2.62
CA TRP A 43 5.58 2.72 2.00
C TRP A 43 6.16 2.52 0.60
N TRP A 44 6.12 3.53 -0.26
CA TRP A 44 6.73 3.51 -1.59
C TRP A 44 8.21 3.13 -1.51
N TRP A 45 8.94 3.72 -0.55
CA TRP A 45 10.34 3.39 -0.32
C TRP A 45 10.53 1.93 0.10
N ALA A 46 9.75 1.44 1.06
CA ALA A 46 9.79 0.05 1.51
C ALA A 46 9.49 -0.92 0.36
N GLU A 47 8.54 -0.56 -0.51
CA GLU A 47 8.22 -1.32 -1.71
C GLU A 47 9.40 -1.35 -2.69
N LEU A 48 10.01 -0.21 -3.02
CA LEU A 48 11.18 -0.18 -3.91
C LEU A 48 12.35 -1.02 -3.39
N VAL A 49 12.54 -1.09 -2.08
CA VAL A 49 13.60 -1.90 -1.46
C VAL A 49 13.30 -3.40 -1.59
N ILE A 50 12.05 -3.82 -1.39
CA ILE A 50 11.66 -5.24 -1.40
C ILE A 50 11.39 -5.73 -2.83
N ALA A 51 10.76 -4.91 -3.64
CA ALA A 51 10.46 -5.15 -5.04
C ALA A 51 11.63 -4.83 -5.96
N LYS A 52 12.83 -4.48 -5.45
CA LYS A 52 14.03 -4.24 -6.27
C LYS A 52 14.37 -5.40 -7.22
N ASN A 53 13.96 -6.62 -6.87
CA ASN A 53 14.09 -7.83 -7.71
C ASN A 53 12.82 -8.19 -8.49
N PHE A 54 11.70 -7.54 -8.18
CA PHE A 54 10.49 -7.61 -8.97
C PHE A 54 10.55 -6.51 -10.02
N HIS A 55 10.60 -6.88 -11.29
CA HIS A 55 10.18 -5.97 -12.35
C HIS A 55 8.67 -5.76 -12.24
N LEU A 56 8.23 -4.99 -11.23
CA LEU A 56 6.88 -4.47 -11.18
C LEU A 56 6.74 -3.54 -12.38
N LYS A 57 6.24 -4.10 -13.48
CA LYS A 57 5.73 -3.33 -14.62
C LYS A 57 4.77 -2.28 -14.06
N LEU A 58 4.66 -1.14 -14.73
CA LEU A 58 3.70 -0.06 -14.45
C LEU A 58 2.29 -0.56 -14.06
N TRP A 59 1.88 -1.72 -14.58
CA TRP A 59 0.67 -2.44 -14.20
C TRP A 59 0.53 -2.81 -12.72
N GLY A 60 1.62 -3.17 -12.03
CA GLY A 60 1.62 -3.44 -10.59
C GLY A 60 1.31 -2.17 -9.78
N TRP A 61 1.88 -1.04 -10.19
CA TRP A 61 1.56 0.28 -9.63
C TRP A 61 0.09 0.66 -9.78
N VAL A 62 -0.48 0.44 -10.97
CA VAL A 62 -1.91 0.66 -11.22
C VAL A 62 -2.78 -0.23 -10.32
N LEU A 63 -2.40 -1.49 -10.14
CA LEU A 63 -3.15 -2.44 -9.32
C LEU A 63 -3.16 -2.04 -7.84
N ILE A 64 -2.04 -1.51 -7.34
CA ILE A 64 -1.95 -1.02 -5.96
C ILE A 64 -2.77 0.25 -5.77
N LEU A 65 -2.69 1.20 -6.72
CA LEU A 65 -3.56 2.38 -6.70
C LEU A 65 -5.03 2.01 -6.72
N ALA A 66 -5.42 1.01 -7.52
CA ALA A 66 -6.79 0.51 -7.55
C ALA A 66 -7.22 -0.08 -6.19
N VAL A 67 -6.35 -0.88 -5.54
CA VAL A 67 -6.63 -1.44 -4.20
C VAL A 67 -6.76 -0.32 -3.16
N ILE A 68 -5.89 0.68 -3.21
CA ILE A 68 -5.95 1.85 -2.33
C ILE A 68 -7.30 2.58 -2.46
N LEU A 69 -7.73 2.87 -3.70
CA LEU A 69 -9.00 3.55 -3.96
C LEU A 69 -10.23 2.72 -3.52
N ILE A 70 -10.18 1.40 -3.70
CA ILE A 70 -11.25 0.51 -3.24
C ILE A 70 -11.37 0.54 -1.72
N ILE A 71 -10.24 0.51 -1.01
CA ILE A 71 -10.22 0.52 0.45
C ILE A 71 -10.68 1.88 0.98
N ASP A 72 -10.23 2.97 0.37
CA ASP A 72 -10.69 4.32 0.70
C ASP A 72 -12.21 4.45 0.56
N ALA A 73 -12.76 4.03 -0.59
CA ALA A 73 -14.20 4.03 -0.84
C ALA A 73 -14.99 3.16 0.15
N LEU A 74 -14.47 1.96 0.48
CA LEU A 74 -15.10 1.08 1.48
C LEU A 74 -15.13 1.72 2.86
N VAL A 75 -14.02 2.32 3.30
CA VAL A 75 -13.97 2.95 4.63
C VAL A 75 -14.90 4.15 4.69
N ILE A 76 -14.94 5.00 3.65
CA ILE A 76 -15.90 6.11 3.56
C ILE A 76 -17.34 5.58 3.60
N PHE A 77 -17.65 4.50 2.89
CA PHE A 77 -19.01 3.96 2.86
C PHE A 77 -19.47 3.35 4.20
N PHE A 78 -18.57 2.71 4.95
CA PHE A 78 -18.91 2.04 6.21
C PHE A 78 -18.72 2.93 7.46
N PHE A 79 -17.85 3.94 7.41
CA PHE A 79 -17.46 4.76 8.58
C PHE A 79 -17.61 6.28 8.38
N GLY A 80 -17.94 6.75 7.16
CA GLY A 80 -18.25 8.15 6.85
C GLY A 80 -19.68 8.51 7.21
#